data_AF-A0A956RIL7-F1
#
_entry.id   AF-A0A956RIL7-F1
#
_cell.length_a   1.000
_cell.length_b   1.000
_cell.length_c   1.000
_cell.angle_alpha   90.00
_cell.angle_beta   90.00
_cell.angle_gamma   90.00
#
_symmetry.space_group_name_H-M   'P 1'
#
loop_
_entity.id
_entity.type
_entity.pdbx_description
1 polymer ?
#
loop_
_entity_poly.entity_id
_entity_poly.type
_entity_poly.pdbx_seq_one_letter_code
_entity_poly.pdbx_strand_id
1 'polypeptide(L)'
;MAHPRSRPYVPRARAPLSWVIPGVFVGLAFVVACAPNADAGDSAELERAVAAMHEATARLDDAAVKLEEATRELKSANAGCEDIASSIRDASKLMLGGGLSDSLLPSDREPRDPFADTNRGGDDASPDPFGLAGDERRNSRAIPGAAEAIRCEHLSCQVERRFLDAVLANPAALTRQARVVPAVRDGESRGFKLYGIRPGTLPKLLGFKNGDLIRSVNGVPISSLDKVMELYSSLRGVDHLELEVERRDATATFTIDIVESIQRDAQDDAQDDAANAE
;
A
#
# COMPACT_ATOMS: atom_id res chain seq x y z
N MET A 1 -39.07 32.53 20.93
CA MET A 1 -38.35 31.25 20.99
C MET A 1 -37.01 31.46 20.28
N ALA A 2 -35.91 31.44 21.04
CA ALA A 2 -34.57 31.77 20.56
C ALA A 2 -33.82 30.49 20.14
N HIS A 3 -33.27 30.48 18.93
CA HIS A 3 -32.35 29.43 18.48
C HIS A 3 -31.02 29.50 19.24
N PRO A 4 -30.44 28.38 19.69
CA PRO A 4 -29.14 28.40 20.36
C PRO A 4 -28.03 28.64 19.32
N ARG A 5 -27.27 29.72 19.53
CA ARG A 5 -26.07 30.05 18.77
C ARG A 5 -25.02 28.95 18.95
N SER A 6 -24.56 28.39 17.82
CA SER A 6 -23.41 27.49 17.75
C SER A 6 -22.18 28.11 18.40
N ARG A 7 -21.62 27.45 19.42
CA ARG A 7 -20.35 27.83 20.04
C ARG A 7 -19.21 27.64 19.04
N PRO A 8 -18.26 28.59 18.92
CA PRO A 8 -17.09 28.40 18.07
C PRO A 8 -16.20 27.27 18.62
N TYR A 9 -15.76 26.41 17.72
CA TYR A 9 -14.80 25.34 17.96
C TYR A 9 -13.43 25.93 18.30
N VAL A 10 -12.93 25.67 19.51
CA VAL A 10 -11.58 26.03 19.94
C VAL A 10 -10.70 24.79 19.75
N PRO A 11 -9.68 24.80 18.88
CA PRO A 11 -8.79 23.66 18.75
C PRO A 11 -8.01 23.49 20.05
N ARG A 12 -8.07 22.29 20.65
CA ARG A 12 -7.16 21.89 21.72
C ARG A 12 -5.75 21.87 21.15
N ALA A 13 -4.93 22.84 21.57
CA ALA A 13 -3.50 22.85 21.32
C ALA A 13 -2.91 21.50 21.76
N ARG A 14 -2.33 20.77 20.80
CA ARG A 14 -1.46 19.63 21.09
C ARG A 14 -0.22 20.19 21.78
N ALA A 15 0.02 19.76 23.01
CA ALA A 15 1.26 20.07 23.71
C ALA A 15 2.47 19.60 22.87
N PRO A 16 3.53 20.40 22.78
CA PRO A 16 4.72 20.01 22.04
C PRO A 16 5.37 18.77 22.67
N LEU A 17 5.79 17.85 21.80
CA LEU A 17 6.45 16.58 22.12
C LEU A 17 7.86 16.74 22.74
N SER A 18 8.19 17.93 23.25
CA SER A 18 9.46 18.23 23.94
C SER A 18 9.42 17.94 25.44
N TRP A 19 8.29 17.46 25.97
CA TRP A 19 8.10 17.21 27.41
C TRP A 19 8.08 15.73 27.82
N VAL A 20 8.28 14.79 26.89
CA VAL A 20 8.24 13.34 27.19
C VAL A 20 9.66 12.73 27.33
N ILE A 21 10.72 13.49 27.04
CA ILE A 21 12.09 12.94 26.95
C ILE A 21 12.98 13.10 28.22
N PRO A 22 12.69 13.90 29.27
CA PRO A 22 13.54 13.85 30.47
C PRO A 22 13.15 12.76 31.49
N GLY A 23 12.05 12.01 31.27
CA GLY A 23 11.54 11.03 32.24
C GLY A 23 12.31 9.71 32.30
N VAL A 24 13.00 9.32 31.23
CA VAL A 24 13.71 8.02 31.16
C VAL A 24 15.18 8.14 31.63
N PHE A 25 15.80 9.32 31.50
CA PHE A 25 17.19 9.53 31.92
C PHE A 25 17.35 9.77 33.42
N VAL A 26 16.34 10.30 34.12
CA VAL A 26 16.40 10.46 35.59
C VAL A 26 16.19 9.12 36.31
N GLY A 27 15.50 8.16 35.69
CA GLY A 27 15.29 6.82 36.26
C GLY A 27 16.55 5.97 36.34
N LEU A 28 17.43 6.03 35.32
CA LEU A 28 18.66 5.23 35.29
C LEU A 28 19.74 5.79 36.23
N ALA A 29 19.80 7.12 36.41
CA ALA A 29 20.68 7.75 37.39
C ALA A 29 20.28 7.42 38.85
N PHE A 30 18.99 7.20 39.11
CA PHE A 30 18.51 6.86 40.46
C PHE A 30 18.81 5.40 40.85
N VAL A 31 18.87 4.49 39.87
CA VAL A 31 19.23 3.07 40.13
C VAL A 31 20.72 2.92 40.46
N VAL A 32 21.60 3.76 39.87
CA VAL A 32 23.04 3.72 40.14
C VAL A 32 23.40 4.35 41.50
N ALA A 33 22.62 5.31 42.01
CA ALA A 33 22.89 5.99 43.28
C ALA A 33 22.51 5.20 44.55
N CYS A 34 21.86 4.04 44.42
CA CYS A 34 21.36 3.25 45.56
C CYS A 34 21.97 1.84 45.71
N ALA A 35 23.00 1.49 44.92
CA ALA A 35 23.70 0.22 45.11
C ALA A 35 24.76 0.34 46.22
N PRO A 36 24.61 -0.33 47.38
CA PRO A 36 25.67 -0.39 48.37
C PRO A 36 26.64 -1.50 47.97
N ASN A 37 27.92 -1.13 47.83
CA ASN A 37 29.09 -1.98 47.58
C ASN A 37 29.34 -2.35 46.10
N ALA A 38 29.99 -1.44 45.36
CA ALA A 38 30.72 -1.77 44.14
C ALA A 38 32.19 -1.38 44.34
N ASP A 39 33.08 -2.36 44.24
CA ASP A 39 34.53 -2.19 44.34
C ASP A 39 35.05 -1.21 43.27
N ALA A 40 36.11 -0.47 43.61
CA ALA A 40 36.67 0.65 42.84
C ALA A 40 37.16 0.35 41.40
N GLY A 41 37.02 -0.89 40.92
CA GLY A 41 37.32 -1.28 39.54
C GLY A 41 36.19 -1.00 38.54
N ASP A 42 34.94 -0.96 39.00
CA ASP A 42 33.75 -0.92 38.12
C ASP A 42 33.31 0.51 37.75
N SER A 43 33.76 1.51 38.52
CA SER A 43 33.41 2.92 38.27
C SER A 43 34.00 3.47 36.97
N ALA A 44 35.22 3.07 36.61
CA ALA A 44 35.87 3.49 35.37
C ALA A 44 35.24 2.83 34.13
N GLU A 45 34.71 1.61 34.26
CA GLU A 45 33.99 0.93 33.18
C GLU A 45 32.61 1.56 32.97
N LEU A 46 31.93 1.92 34.06
CA LEU A 46 30.69 2.66 34.03
C LEU A 46 30.85 4.06 33.42
N GLU A 47 31.89 4.82 33.78
CA GLU A 47 32.16 6.13 33.19
C GLU A 47 32.46 6.05 31.69
N ARG A 48 33.18 5.01 31.24
CA ARG A 48 33.40 4.77 29.80
C ARG A 48 32.11 4.41 29.08
N ALA A 49 31.24 3.62 29.69
CA ALA A 49 29.94 3.27 29.11
C ALA A 49 29.03 4.50 28.97
N VAL A 50 29.00 5.38 29.99
CA VAL A 50 28.25 6.63 29.94
C VAL A 50 28.82 7.58 28.88
N ALA A 51 30.15 7.70 28.76
CA ALA A 51 30.78 8.50 27.72
C ALA A 51 30.48 7.98 26.30
N ALA A 52 30.53 6.66 26.10
CA ALA A 52 30.18 6.03 24.83
C ALA A 52 28.71 6.24 24.45
N MET A 53 27.80 6.17 25.43
CA MET A 53 26.39 6.49 25.23
C MET A 53 26.18 7.96 24.84
N HIS A 54 26.89 8.88 25.50
CA HIS A 54 26.77 10.31 25.20
C HIS A 54 27.29 10.66 23.79
N GLU A 55 28.35 9.98 23.35
CA GLU A 55 28.83 10.09 21.97
C GLU A 55 27.83 9.50 20.95
N ALA A 56 27.20 8.37 21.27
CA ALA A 56 26.17 7.78 20.43
C ALA A 56 24.94 8.71 20.27
N THR A 57 24.52 9.40 21.34
CA THR A 57 23.45 10.41 21.27
C THR A 57 23.84 11.60 20.42
N ALA A 58 25.07 12.10 20.53
CA ALA A 58 25.55 13.21 19.71
C ALA A 58 25.58 12.86 18.21
N ARG A 59 25.93 11.60 17.86
CA ARG A 59 25.89 11.11 16.47
C ARG A 59 24.46 11.03 15.92
N LEU A 60 23.49 10.70 16.77
CA LEU A 60 22.07 10.68 16.37
C LEU A 60 21.52 12.09 16.14
N ASP A 61 21.90 13.07 16.97
CA ASP A 61 21.50 14.47 16.78
C ASP A 61 22.08 15.05 15.47
N ASP A 62 23.36 14.78 15.17
CA ASP A 62 23.99 15.20 13.91
C ASP A 62 23.32 14.55 12.69
N ALA A 63 22.96 13.26 12.79
CA ALA A 63 22.22 12.56 11.74
C ALA A 63 20.82 13.14 11.52
N ALA A 64 20.13 13.54 12.59
CA ALA A 64 18.80 14.16 12.51
C ALA A 64 18.85 15.51 11.78
N VAL A 65 19.86 16.35 12.06
CA VAL A 65 20.05 17.63 11.38
C VAL A 65 20.31 17.43 9.88
N LYS A 66 21.17 16.47 9.52
CA LYS A 66 21.45 16.13 8.11
C LYS A 66 20.20 15.64 7.37
N LEU A 67 19.33 14.88 8.05
CA LEU A 67 18.07 14.42 7.47
C LEU A 67 17.10 15.58 7.22
N GLU A 68 17.00 16.54 8.14
CA GLU A 68 16.19 17.74 7.94
C GLU A 68 16.71 18.63 6.80
N GLU A 69 18.04 18.72 6.65
CA GLU A 69 18.69 19.45 5.55
C GLU A 69 18.40 18.80 4.19
N ALA A 70 18.58 17.48 4.07
CA ALA A 70 18.22 16.73 2.86
C ALA A 70 16.73 16.86 2.52
N THR A 71 15.86 16.88 3.53
CA THR A 71 14.42 17.10 3.35
C THR A 71 14.12 18.52 2.86
N ARG A 72 14.87 19.53 3.31
CA ARG A 72 14.75 20.92 2.87
C ARG A 72 15.17 21.08 1.40
N GLU A 73 16.23 20.42 0.98
CA GLU A 73 16.67 20.40 -0.43
C GLU A 73 15.64 19.72 -1.35
N LEU A 74 15.04 18.62 -0.91
CA LEU A 74 13.98 17.95 -1.67
C LEU A 74 12.73 18.85 -1.83
N LYS A 75 12.35 19.59 -0.78
CA LYS A 75 11.24 20.54 -0.85
C LYS A 75 11.53 21.72 -1.77
N SER A 76 12.74 22.27 -1.76
CA SER A 76 13.11 23.38 -2.66
C SER A 76 13.15 22.93 -4.12
N ALA A 77 13.63 21.71 -4.40
CA ALA A 77 13.59 21.12 -5.74
C ALA A 77 12.15 20.97 -6.26
N ASN A 78 11.20 20.54 -5.40
CA ASN A 78 9.81 20.36 -5.79
C ASN A 78 9.08 21.69 -6.05
N ALA A 79 9.42 22.75 -5.31
CA ALA A 79 8.86 24.09 -5.55
C ALA A 79 9.23 24.63 -6.95
N GLY A 80 10.45 24.37 -7.42
CA GLY A 80 10.87 24.75 -8.78
C GLY A 80 10.07 24.04 -9.90
N CYS A 81 9.60 22.81 -9.65
CA CYS A 81 8.74 22.10 -10.61
C CYS A 81 7.32 22.71 -10.69
N GLU A 82 6.78 23.24 -9.60
CA GLU A 82 5.48 23.92 -9.59
C GLU A 82 5.52 25.24 -10.39
N ASP A 83 6.62 25.98 -10.33
CA ASP A 83 6.84 27.22 -11.10
C ASP A 83 6.98 26.98 -12.61
N ILE A 84 7.57 25.84 -13.01
CA ILE A 84 7.62 25.43 -14.42
C ILE A 84 6.21 25.04 -14.88
N ALA A 85 5.43 24.34 -14.06
CA ALA A 85 4.07 23.93 -14.38
C ALA A 85 3.07 25.09 -14.44
N SER A 86 3.30 26.19 -13.71
CA SER A 86 2.52 27.43 -13.82
C SER A 86 2.90 28.20 -15.10
N SER A 87 4.19 28.33 -15.38
CA SER A 87 4.71 29.01 -16.59
C SER A 87 4.21 28.36 -17.89
N ILE A 88 4.14 27.03 -17.96
CA ILE A 88 3.59 26.30 -19.11
C ILE A 88 2.09 26.60 -19.28
N ARG A 89 1.31 26.66 -18.18
CA ARG A 89 -0.12 26.98 -18.22
C ARG A 89 -0.37 28.40 -18.71
N ASP A 90 0.44 29.37 -18.29
CA ASP A 90 0.28 30.77 -18.68
C ASP A 90 0.74 31.03 -20.12
N ALA A 91 1.80 30.36 -20.59
CA ALA A 91 2.18 30.37 -22.00
C ALA A 91 1.08 29.78 -22.89
N SER A 92 0.39 28.73 -22.42
CA SER A 92 -0.74 28.12 -23.14
C SER A 92 -1.96 29.04 -23.23
N LYS A 93 -2.17 29.95 -22.27
CA LYS A 93 -3.23 30.98 -22.31
C LYS A 93 -2.92 32.12 -23.28
N LEU A 94 -1.65 32.51 -23.40
CA LEU A 94 -1.22 33.56 -24.33
C LEU A 94 -1.37 33.17 -25.81
N MET A 95 -1.25 31.87 -26.12
CA MET A 95 -1.44 31.36 -27.48
C MET A 95 -2.93 31.24 -27.90
N LEU A 96 -3.88 31.48 -27.00
CA LEU A 96 -5.31 31.25 -27.21
C LEU A 96 -6.19 32.48 -26.87
N GLY A 97 -5.78 33.68 -27.27
CA GLY A 97 -6.51 34.91 -26.98
C GLY A 97 -6.81 35.80 -28.19
N GLY A 98 -8.07 35.79 -28.65
CA GLY A 98 -8.72 36.80 -29.50
C GLY A 98 -9.07 36.28 -30.90
N GLY A 99 -10.30 36.26 -31.39
CA GLY A 99 -11.57 36.88 -31.02
C GLY A 99 -12.28 37.22 -32.34
N LEU A 100 -13.48 36.69 -32.59
CA LEU A 100 -14.32 37.16 -33.70
C LEU A 100 -15.78 37.23 -33.26
N SER A 101 -16.32 38.41 -33.51
CA SER A 101 -17.62 38.95 -33.15
C SER A 101 -18.78 38.38 -33.95
N ASP A 102 -19.86 38.13 -33.23
CA ASP A 102 -21.28 38.39 -33.49
C ASP A 102 -21.65 39.10 -34.82
N SER A 103 -22.36 38.39 -35.71
CA SER A 103 -23.58 38.81 -36.41
C SER A 103 -23.83 37.98 -37.68
N LEU A 104 -25.11 37.64 -37.89
CA LEU A 104 -25.78 37.06 -39.08
C LEU A 104 -26.12 35.55 -39.00
N LEU A 105 -27.32 35.28 -38.49
CA LEU A 105 -28.15 34.17 -38.96
C LEU A 105 -28.60 34.46 -40.40
N PRO A 106 -28.77 33.41 -41.22
CA PRO A 106 -30.14 32.97 -41.45
C PRO A 106 -30.34 31.45 -41.41
N SER A 107 -31.47 31.09 -40.81
CA SER A 107 -32.46 30.06 -41.16
C SER A 107 -32.00 28.73 -41.76
N ASP A 108 -32.52 27.67 -41.12
CA ASP A 108 -32.79 26.35 -41.69
C ASP A 108 -31.57 25.45 -41.93
N ARG A 109 -31.18 24.72 -40.88
CA ARG A 109 -30.86 23.29 -40.96
C ARG A 109 -31.14 22.65 -39.60
N GLU A 110 -31.99 21.61 -39.63
CA GLU A 110 -32.38 20.79 -38.49
C GLU A 110 -31.16 20.36 -37.64
N PRO A 111 -31.33 20.22 -36.30
CA PRO A 111 -30.25 19.74 -35.46
C PRO A 111 -29.93 18.28 -35.82
N ARG A 112 -28.82 18.07 -36.54
CA ARG A 112 -28.20 16.74 -36.61
C ARG A 112 -27.62 16.43 -35.23
N ASP A 113 -28.19 15.42 -34.62
CA ASP A 113 -27.77 14.86 -33.34
C ASP A 113 -26.28 14.45 -33.41
N PRO A 114 -25.39 15.00 -32.57
CA PRO A 114 -23.96 14.67 -32.59
C PRO A 114 -23.66 13.24 -32.14
N PHE A 115 -24.66 12.50 -31.64
CA PHE A 115 -24.51 11.13 -31.16
C PHE A 115 -24.88 10.07 -32.20
N ALA A 116 -25.26 10.45 -33.42
CA ALA A 116 -25.78 9.49 -34.42
C ALA A 116 -24.71 8.83 -35.31
N ASP A 117 -23.40 9.02 -35.09
CA ASP A 117 -22.38 8.36 -35.91
C ASP A 117 -21.16 7.89 -35.10
N THR A 118 -21.36 6.88 -34.26
CA THR A 118 -20.31 5.90 -33.93
C THR A 118 -20.89 4.48 -33.93
N ASN A 119 -21.70 4.16 -34.94
CA ASN A 119 -21.99 2.78 -35.34
C ASN A 119 -21.52 2.60 -36.80
N ARG A 120 -20.20 2.65 -36.99
CA ARG A 120 -19.56 2.10 -38.19
C ARG A 120 -18.09 1.79 -37.93
N GLY A 121 -17.81 0.49 -37.76
CA GLY A 121 -16.51 -0.09 -38.09
C GLY A 121 -15.82 -0.81 -36.93
N GLY A 122 -16.12 -2.10 -36.78
CA GLY A 122 -15.22 -3.00 -36.04
C GLY A 122 -15.77 -4.37 -35.62
N ASP A 123 -17.04 -4.67 -35.86
CA ASP A 123 -17.66 -5.98 -35.64
C ASP A 123 -17.48 -6.90 -36.86
N ASP A 124 -16.23 -7.09 -37.28
CA ASP A 124 -15.81 -8.26 -38.05
C ASP A 124 -15.32 -9.32 -37.06
N ALA A 125 -16.27 -9.90 -36.33
CA ALA A 125 -16.09 -11.20 -35.72
C ALA A 125 -16.11 -12.25 -36.84
N SER A 126 -15.00 -12.35 -37.58
CA SER A 126 -14.65 -13.65 -38.18
C SER A 126 -14.27 -14.56 -37.00
N PRO A 127 -14.96 -15.68 -36.78
CA PRO A 127 -14.54 -16.64 -35.77
C PRO A 127 -13.21 -17.22 -36.26
N ASP A 128 -12.14 -16.87 -35.56
CA ASP A 128 -10.85 -17.52 -35.67
C ASP A 128 -11.07 -19.04 -35.50
N PRO A 129 -10.76 -19.86 -36.53
CA PRO A 129 -11.03 -21.30 -36.49
C PRO A 129 -10.08 -22.06 -35.54
N PHE A 130 -9.22 -21.35 -34.81
CA PHE A 130 -8.26 -21.87 -33.85
C PHE A 130 -8.37 -21.08 -32.54
N GLY A 131 -9.43 -21.32 -31.76
CA GLY A 131 -9.72 -20.60 -30.51
C GLY A 131 -8.64 -20.73 -29.43
N LEU A 132 -7.55 -19.96 -29.55
CA LEU A 132 -6.40 -19.97 -28.64
C LEU A 132 -5.89 -18.56 -28.25
N ALA A 133 -6.74 -17.52 -28.22
CA ALA A 133 -6.27 -16.16 -27.90
C ALA A 133 -7.22 -15.30 -27.05
N GLY A 134 -8.08 -15.91 -26.24
CA GLY A 134 -9.05 -15.19 -25.38
C GLY A 134 -8.49 -14.67 -24.04
N ASP A 135 -7.32 -15.15 -23.60
CA ASP A 135 -6.85 -14.94 -22.22
C ASP A 135 -5.80 -13.81 -22.10
N GLU A 136 -4.90 -13.67 -23.07
CA GLU A 136 -3.75 -12.75 -22.94
C GLU A 136 -4.12 -11.26 -22.95
N ARG A 137 -5.12 -10.84 -23.73
CA ARG A 137 -5.55 -9.42 -23.76
C ARG A 137 -6.26 -8.97 -22.49
N ARG A 138 -6.82 -9.91 -21.71
CA ARG A 138 -7.61 -9.61 -20.50
C ARG A 138 -6.72 -9.42 -19.27
N ASN A 139 -5.46 -9.86 -19.33
CA ASN A 139 -4.60 -10.03 -18.15
C ASN A 139 -3.35 -9.13 -18.12
N SER A 140 -3.42 -7.94 -18.70
CA SER A 140 -2.34 -6.92 -18.70
C SER A 140 -1.83 -6.48 -17.32
N ARG A 141 -2.39 -7.00 -16.22
CA ARG A 141 -2.00 -6.71 -14.82
C ARG A 141 -1.60 -7.95 -14.03
N ALA A 142 -1.67 -9.15 -14.62
CA ALA A 142 -1.16 -10.35 -13.95
C ALA A 142 0.35 -10.24 -13.77
N ILE A 143 0.82 -10.76 -12.62
CA ILE A 143 2.25 -10.98 -12.42
C ILE A 143 2.59 -12.30 -13.10
N PRO A 144 3.54 -12.33 -14.05
CA PRO A 144 3.98 -13.58 -14.68
C PRO A 144 4.44 -14.60 -13.62
N GLY A 145 4.06 -15.87 -13.77
CA GLY A 145 4.45 -16.92 -12.84
C GLY A 145 3.60 -17.00 -11.55
N ALA A 146 2.65 -16.09 -11.35
CA ALA A 146 1.86 -16.04 -10.12
C ALA A 146 0.88 -17.21 -9.97
N ALA A 147 0.31 -17.70 -11.07
CA ALA A 147 -0.63 -18.81 -11.05
C ALA A 147 0.06 -20.14 -10.73
N GLU A 148 1.33 -20.28 -11.10
CA GLU A 148 2.15 -21.46 -10.84
C GLU A 148 2.76 -21.43 -9.43
N ALA A 149 3.07 -20.23 -8.93
CA ALA A 149 3.75 -20.03 -7.65
C ALA A 149 2.80 -19.82 -6.45
N ILE A 150 1.48 -19.82 -6.67
CA ILE A 150 0.45 -19.67 -5.63
C ILE A 150 -0.53 -20.83 -5.76
N ARG A 151 -0.69 -21.61 -4.69
CA ARG A 151 -1.71 -22.66 -4.58
C ARG A 151 -2.60 -22.34 -3.38
N CYS A 152 -3.90 -22.24 -3.59
CA CYS A 152 -4.83 -21.96 -2.50
C CYS A 152 -5.92 -23.03 -2.41
N GLU A 153 -6.13 -23.53 -1.20
CA GLU A 153 -7.22 -24.39 -0.80
C GLU A 153 -8.09 -23.63 0.21
N HIS A 154 -9.24 -23.15 -0.25
CA HIS A 154 -10.17 -22.34 0.54
C HIS A 154 -9.57 -21.03 1.08
N LEU A 155 -9.11 -21.03 2.34
CA LEU A 155 -8.51 -19.90 3.05
C LEU A 155 -7.04 -20.16 3.39
N SER A 156 -6.49 -21.31 3.02
CA SER A 156 -5.09 -21.66 3.19
C SER A 156 -4.38 -21.59 1.84
N CYS A 157 -3.29 -20.86 1.77
CA CYS A 157 -2.52 -20.67 0.55
C CYS A 157 -1.05 -21.02 0.80
N GLN A 158 -0.43 -21.69 -0.16
CA GLN A 158 1.01 -21.86 -0.25
C GLN A 158 1.55 -20.94 -1.33
N VAL A 159 2.60 -20.20 -1.01
CA VAL A 159 3.26 -19.26 -1.92
C VAL A 159 4.74 -19.62 -1.99
N GLU A 160 5.29 -19.67 -3.19
CA GLU A 160 6.70 -19.97 -3.37
C GLU A 160 7.60 -18.80 -2.95
N ARG A 161 8.63 -19.08 -2.14
CA ARG A 161 9.59 -18.07 -1.63
C ARG A 161 10.18 -17.23 -2.75
N ARG A 162 10.74 -17.89 -3.78
CA ARG A 162 11.37 -17.20 -4.92
C ARG A 162 10.42 -16.23 -5.63
N PHE A 163 9.14 -16.58 -5.70
CA PHE A 163 8.13 -15.72 -6.32
C PHE A 163 7.80 -14.53 -5.42
N LEU A 164 7.59 -14.76 -4.12
CA LEU A 164 7.38 -13.69 -3.14
C LEU A 164 8.52 -12.67 -3.19
N ASP A 165 9.77 -13.13 -3.17
CA ASP A 165 10.95 -12.27 -3.22
C ASP A 165 11.03 -11.45 -4.52
N ALA A 166 10.74 -12.08 -5.66
CA ALA A 166 10.69 -11.39 -6.95
C ALA A 166 9.61 -10.29 -6.98
N VAL A 167 8.45 -10.55 -6.36
CA VAL A 167 7.37 -9.58 -6.24
C VAL A 167 7.73 -8.43 -5.29
N LEU A 168 8.33 -8.74 -4.14
CA LEU A 168 8.80 -7.74 -3.16
C LEU A 168 9.99 -6.90 -3.67
N ALA A 169 10.74 -7.41 -4.65
CA ALA A 169 11.78 -6.65 -5.34
C ALA A 169 11.20 -5.61 -6.33
N ASN A 170 9.95 -5.78 -6.76
CA ASN A 170 9.28 -4.87 -7.70
C ASN A 170 8.01 -4.23 -7.10
N PRO A 171 8.16 -3.23 -6.22
CA PRO A 171 7.02 -2.57 -5.57
C PRO A 171 6.08 -1.89 -6.58
N ALA A 172 6.59 -1.45 -7.74
CA ALA A 172 5.76 -0.86 -8.78
C ALA A 172 4.73 -1.85 -9.34
N ALA A 173 5.09 -3.13 -9.49
CA ALA A 173 4.17 -4.18 -9.95
C ALA A 173 3.02 -4.43 -8.96
N LEU A 174 3.28 -4.30 -7.65
CA LEU A 174 2.29 -4.47 -6.58
C LEU A 174 1.23 -3.37 -6.57
N THR A 175 1.60 -2.11 -6.85
CA THR A 175 0.65 -0.98 -6.87
C THR A 175 -0.49 -1.15 -7.88
N ARG A 176 -0.32 -1.99 -8.90
CA ARG A 176 -1.31 -2.22 -9.96
C ARG A 176 -2.24 -3.42 -9.68
N GLN A 177 -1.98 -4.18 -8.61
CA GLN A 177 -2.68 -5.42 -8.30
C GLN A 177 -4.06 -5.20 -7.65
N ALA A 178 -4.17 -4.19 -6.78
CA ALA A 178 -5.41 -3.77 -6.15
C ALA A 178 -5.29 -2.34 -5.62
N ARG A 179 -6.44 -1.69 -5.40
CA ARG A 179 -6.53 -0.42 -4.68
C ARG A 179 -6.70 -0.74 -3.20
N VAL A 180 -5.83 -0.17 -2.39
CA VAL A 180 -5.85 -0.30 -0.92
C VAL A 180 -6.37 1.02 -0.36
N VAL A 181 -7.49 0.98 0.37
CA VAL A 181 -8.16 2.17 0.92
C VAL A 181 -8.25 2.04 2.44
N PRO A 182 -7.74 3.01 3.23
CA PRO A 182 -7.92 3.00 4.67
C PRO A 182 -9.40 2.99 5.05
N ALA A 183 -9.78 2.13 6.00
CA ALA A 183 -11.13 2.09 6.54
C ALA A 183 -11.14 2.71 7.92
N VAL A 184 -11.77 3.87 8.06
CA VAL A 184 -11.88 4.58 9.34
C VAL A 184 -13.30 4.45 9.87
N ARG A 185 -13.45 4.13 11.15
CA ARG A 185 -14.73 4.09 11.88
C ARG A 185 -14.54 4.80 13.22
N ASP A 186 -15.46 5.70 13.57
CA ASP A 186 -15.42 6.47 14.82
C ASP A 186 -14.12 7.27 15.04
N GLY A 187 -13.45 7.66 13.95
CA GLY A 187 -12.18 8.38 13.98
C GLY A 187 -10.94 7.48 14.12
N GLU A 188 -11.12 6.17 14.26
CA GLU A 188 -10.05 5.19 14.37
C GLU A 188 -9.93 4.36 13.08
N SER A 189 -8.71 4.10 12.63
CA SER A 189 -8.48 3.23 11.48
C SER A 189 -8.67 1.77 11.89
N ARG A 190 -9.60 1.10 11.23
CA ARG A 190 -9.99 -0.30 11.44
C ARG A 190 -9.16 -1.28 10.63
N GLY A 191 -8.40 -0.80 9.65
CA GLY A 191 -7.71 -1.64 8.67
C GLY A 191 -7.72 -1.04 7.27
N PHE A 192 -7.52 -1.91 6.27
CA PHE A 192 -7.49 -1.53 4.87
C PHE A 192 -8.47 -2.36 4.03
N LYS A 193 -9.29 -1.68 3.24
CA LYS A 193 -10.21 -2.30 2.29
C LYS A 193 -9.56 -2.46 0.92
N LEU A 194 -9.80 -3.63 0.31
CA LEU A 194 -9.33 -3.94 -1.03
C LEU A 194 -10.41 -3.71 -2.09
N TYR A 195 -10.04 -3.00 -3.15
CA TYR A 195 -10.91 -2.72 -4.30
C TYR A 195 -10.19 -2.91 -5.62
N GLY A 196 -10.96 -3.11 -6.69
CA GLY A 196 -10.43 -3.25 -8.04
C GLY A 196 -9.59 -4.50 -8.26
N ILE A 197 -9.83 -5.56 -7.48
CA ILE A 197 -9.22 -6.89 -7.65
C ILE A 197 -9.75 -7.47 -8.96
N ARG A 198 -8.83 -7.80 -9.88
CA ARG A 198 -9.12 -8.33 -11.21
C ARG A 198 -8.70 -9.81 -11.30
N PRO A 199 -9.23 -10.58 -12.25
CA PRO A 199 -8.67 -11.90 -12.60
C PRO A 199 -7.16 -11.80 -12.83
N GLY A 200 -6.40 -12.80 -12.37
CA GLY A 200 -4.94 -12.87 -12.54
C GLY A 200 -4.10 -12.00 -11.62
N THR A 201 -4.69 -11.12 -10.79
CA THR A 201 -3.91 -10.35 -9.81
C THR A 201 -3.58 -11.18 -8.57
N LEU A 202 -2.46 -10.89 -7.91
CA LEU A 202 -2.02 -11.57 -6.69
C LEU A 202 -3.11 -11.68 -5.61
N PRO A 203 -3.83 -10.61 -5.22
CA PRO A 203 -4.90 -10.73 -4.24
C PRO A 203 -6.05 -11.62 -4.72
N LYS A 204 -6.31 -11.70 -6.03
CA LYS A 204 -7.34 -12.59 -6.56
C LYS A 204 -6.94 -14.06 -6.42
N LEU A 205 -5.67 -14.36 -6.70
CA LEU A 205 -5.10 -15.70 -6.58
C LEU A 205 -5.10 -16.18 -5.12
N LEU A 206 -4.83 -15.27 -4.17
CA LEU A 206 -4.92 -15.53 -2.73
C LEU A 206 -6.37 -15.63 -2.19
N GLY A 207 -7.39 -15.55 -3.05
CA GLY A 207 -8.79 -15.70 -2.64
C GLY A 207 -9.45 -14.44 -2.06
N PHE A 208 -8.79 -13.28 -2.11
CA PHE A 208 -9.41 -12.01 -1.73
C PHE A 208 -10.49 -11.59 -2.74
N LYS A 209 -11.47 -10.84 -2.22
CA LYS A 209 -12.62 -10.33 -2.95
C LYS A 209 -12.73 -8.83 -2.76
N ASN A 210 -13.37 -8.16 -3.72
CA ASN A 210 -13.64 -6.73 -3.62
C ASN A 210 -14.51 -6.46 -2.40
N GLY A 211 -14.09 -5.49 -1.58
CA GLY A 211 -14.76 -5.13 -0.34
C GLY A 211 -14.26 -5.87 0.91
N ASP A 212 -13.29 -6.78 0.78
CA ASP A 212 -12.62 -7.38 1.94
C ASP A 212 -11.85 -6.30 2.72
N LEU A 213 -11.99 -6.32 4.06
CA LEU A 213 -11.28 -5.47 5.00
C LEU A 213 -10.22 -6.29 5.73
N ILE A 214 -8.94 -6.03 5.50
CA ILE A 214 -7.87 -6.64 6.27
C ILE A 214 -7.71 -5.85 7.57
N ARG A 215 -7.86 -6.52 8.71
CA ARG A 215 -7.82 -5.94 10.06
C ARG A 215 -6.46 -6.11 10.72
N SER A 216 -5.89 -7.30 10.61
CA SER A 216 -4.62 -7.66 11.24
C SER A 216 -3.83 -8.65 10.38
N VAL A 217 -2.51 -8.66 10.59
CA VAL A 217 -1.58 -9.63 10.01
C VAL A 217 -0.68 -10.14 11.13
N ASN A 218 -0.60 -11.45 11.31
CA ASN A 218 0.11 -12.12 12.41
C ASN A 218 -0.29 -11.57 13.80
N GLY A 219 -1.59 -11.30 13.98
CA GLY A 219 -2.12 -10.71 15.21
C GLY A 219 -1.78 -9.22 15.39
N VAL A 220 -1.00 -8.61 14.50
CA VAL A 220 -0.68 -7.18 14.54
C VAL A 220 -1.75 -6.39 13.78
N PRO A 221 -2.48 -5.47 14.44
CA PRO A 221 -3.50 -4.67 13.77
C PRO A 221 -2.87 -3.70 12.77
N ILE A 222 -3.42 -3.64 11.55
CA ILE A 222 -2.92 -2.78 10.47
C ILE A 222 -3.74 -1.49 10.36
N SER A 223 -3.64 -0.65 11.37
CA SER A 223 -4.41 0.61 11.42
C SER A 223 -3.68 1.81 10.80
N SER A 224 -2.37 1.75 10.58
CA SER A 224 -1.61 2.87 10.00
C SER A 224 -0.70 2.43 8.85
N LEU A 225 -0.26 3.41 8.05
CA LEU A 225 0.70 3.17 6.98
C LEU A 225 2.05 2.65 7.52
N ASP A 226 2.49 3.15 8.69
CA ASP A 226 3.72 2.71 9.33
C ASP A 226 3.70 1.22 9.65
N LYS A 227 2.55 0.70 10.12
CA LYS A 227 2.37 -0.73 10.39
C LYS A 227 2.41 -1.58 9.12
N VAL A 228 1.91 -1.06 8.00
CA VAL A 228 2.03 -1.73 6.71
C VAL A 228 3.50 -1.81 6.26
N MET A 229 4.28 -0.75 6.48
CA MET A 229 5.71 -0.73 6.13
C MET A 229 6.54 -1.66 7.02
N GLU A 230 6.21 -1.74 8.31
CA GLU A 230 6.81 -2.69 9.26
C GLU A 230 6.53 -4.13 8.80
N LEU A 231 5.28 -4.45 8.47
CA LEU A 231 4.90 -5.75 7.93
C LEU A 231 5.63 -6.07 6.64
N TYR A 232 5.66 -5.14 5.69
CA TYR A 232 6.37 -5.31 4.41
C TYR A 232 7.82 -5.71 4.60
N SER A 233 8.49 -5.11 5.59
CA SER A 233 9.88 -5.44 5.92
C SER A 233 10.01 -6.83 6.55
N SER A 234 9.05 -7.22 7.40
CA SER A 234 9.03 -8.54 8.04
C SER A 234 8.74 -9.70 7.08
N LEU A 235 7.99 -9.47 6.00
CA LEU A 235 7.58 -10.50 5.03
C LEU A 235 8.75 -11.31 4.45
N ARG A 236 9.94 -10.71 4.36
CA ARG A 236 11.13 -11.38 3.78
C ARG A 236 11.65 -12.55 4.63
N GLY A 237 11.45 -12.48 5.95
CA GLY A 237 11.98 -13.46 6.91
C GLY A 237 10.91 -14.34 7.55
N VAL A 238 9.66 -14.20 7.15
CA VAL A 238 8.53 -14.94 7.71
C VAL A 238 8.17 -16.08 6.77
N ASP A 239 7.81 -17.23 7.34
CA ASP A 239 7.43 -18.44 6.59
C ASP A 239 5.92 -18.70 6.68
N HIS A 240 5.25 -18.05 7.63
CA HIS A 240 3.84 -18.25 7.92
C HIS A 240 3.16 -16.91 8.19
N LEU A 241 2.06 -16.67 7.48
CA LEU A 241 1.25 -15.48 7.63
C LEU A 241 -0.19 -15.83 7.94
N GLU A 242 -0.73 -15.17 8.96
CA GLU A 242 -2.13 -15.22 9.33
C GLU A 242 -2.77 -13.84 9.13
N LEU A 243 -3.79 -13.74 8.29
CA LEU A 243 -4.50 -12.49 8.03
C LEU A 243 -5.93 -12.58 8.54
N GLU A 244 -6.33 -11.61 9.36
CA GLU A 244 -7.71 -11.46 9.78
C GLU A 244 -8.44 -10.54 8.80
N VAL A 245 -9.46 -11.08 8.14
CA VAL A 245 -10.21 -10.40 7.08
C VAL A 245 -11.68 -10.35 7.45
N GLU A 246 -12.29 -9.18 7.35
CA GLU A 246 -13.73 -9.01 7.49
C GLU A 246 -14.37 -8.90 6.09
N ARG A 247 -15.29 -9.83 5.80
CA ARG A 247 -16.03 -9.93 4.53
C ARG A 247 -17.51 -9.93 4.82
N ARG A 248 -18.22 -8.87 4.38
CA ARG A 248 -19.67 -8.71 4.63
C ARG A 248 -20.02 -8.88 6.12
N ASP A 249 -19.26 -8.21 6.98
CA ASP A 249 -19.40 -8.25 8.45
C ASP A 249 -19.11 -9.63 9.11
N ALA A 250 -18.62 -10.61 8.36
CA ALA A 250 -18.10 -11.88 8.89
C ALA A 250 -16.57 -11.89 8.89
N THR A 251 -15.96 -12.29 10.01
CA THR A 251 -14.52 -12.45 10.13
C THR A 251 -14.08 -13.82 9.60
N ALA A 252 -13.02 -13.82 8.79
CA ALA A 252 -12.36 -15.00 8.26
C ALA A 252 -10.84 -14.86 8.45
N THR A 253 -10.20 -15.97 8.76
CA THR A 253 -8.73 -16.05 8.87
C THR A 253 -8.18 -16.66 7.60
N PHE A 254 -7.26 -15.96 6.93
CA PHE A 254 -6.50 -16.47 5.81
C PHE A 254 -5.11 -16.87 6.28
N THR A 255 -4.69 -18.06 5.91
CA THR A 255 -3.37 -18.60 6.22
C THR A 255 -2.54 -18.65 4.95
N ILE A 256 -1.32 -18.14 5.00
CA ILE A 256 -0.38 -18.14 3.89
C ILE A 256 0.94 -18.73 4.36
N ASP A 257 1.27 -19.91 3.85
CA ASP A 257 2.55 -20.57 4.07
C ASP A 257 3.52 -20.27 2.92
N ILE A 258 4.72 -19.82 3.26
CA ILE A 258 5.76 -19.47 2.29
C ILE A 258 6.74 -20.65 2.22
N VAL A 259 6.66 -21.39 1.12
CA VAL A 259 7.39 -22.65 0.90
C VAL A 259 8.50 -22.47 -0.13
N GLU A 260 9.56 -23.26 -0.04
CA GLU A 260 10.67 -23.17 -1.01
C GLU A 260 10.28 -23.68 -2.40
N SER A 261 9.39 -24.68 -2.45
CA SER A 261 8.81 -25.18 -3.69
C SER A 261 7.43 -25.74 -3.41
N ILE A 262 6.48 -25.51 -4.32
CA ILE A 262 5.16 -26.11 -4.26
C ILE A 262 5.26 -27.50 -4.89
N GLN A 263 5.05 -28.56 -4.10
CA GLN A 263 4.98 -29.90 -4.66
C GLN A 263 3.70 -30.01 -5.50
N ARG A 264 3.86 -30.25 -6.79
CA ARG A 264 2.73 -30.62 -7.65
C ARG A 264 2.45 -32.08 -7.36
N ASP A 265 1.45 -32.33 -6.53
CA ASP A 265 0.90 -33.68 -6.40
C ASP A 265 0.47 -34.15 -7.79
N ALA A 266 1.18 -35.15 -8.31
CA ALA A 266 1.01 -35.73 -9.63
C ALA A 266 -0.21 -36.67 -9.67
N GLN A 267 -1.36 -36.19 -9.18
CA GLN A 267 -2.49 -37.03 -8.84
C GLN A 267 -3.80 -36.44 -9.35
N ASP A 268 -3.90 -36.23 -10.66
CA ASP A 268 -5.18 -36.00 -11.35
C ASP A 268 -5.22 -36.60 -12.79
N ASP A 269 -4.14 -37.19 -13.29
CA ASP A 269 -4.09 -37.77 -14.65
C ASP A 269 -4.44 -39.27 -14.71
N ALA A 270 -4.84 -39.90 -13.59
CA ALA A 270 -5.04 -41.36 -13.54
C ALA A 270 -6.53 -41.82 -13.47
N GLN A 271 -7.49 -40.90 -13.56
CA GLN A 271 -8.91 -41.21 -13.35
C GLN A 271 -9.77 -41.09 -14.63
N ASP A 272 -9.18 -41.12 -15.83
CA ASP A 272 -9.94 -41.14 -17.10
C ASP A 272 -9.83 -42.47 -17.88
N ASP A 273 -8.93 -43.39 -17.51
CA ASP A 273 -8.73 -44.65 -18.26
C ASP A 273 -9.59 -45.84 -17.78
N ALA A 274 -10.34 -45.71 -16.68
CA ALA A 274 -11.15 -46.81 -16.12
C ALA A 274 -12.62 -46.83 -16.57
N ALA A 275 -13.08 -45.81 -17.30
CA ALA A 275 -14.51 -45.66 -17.64
C ALA A 275 -14.88 -46.02 -19.09
N ASN A 276 -13.94 -46.51 -19.91
CA ASN A 276 -14.21 -46.85 -21.31
C ASN A 276 -13.80 -48.29 -21.69
N ALA A 277 -13.75 -49.18 -20.71
CA ALA A 277 -13.52 -50.62 -20.90
C ALA A 277 -14.71 -51.44 -20.39
N GLU A 278 -15.93 -51.08 -20.82
CA GLU A 278 -17.09 -51.99 -20.85
C GLU A 278 -17.88 -51.80 -22.16
#